data_AF-A0A4R6BYS3-F1
#
_entry.id   AF-A0A4R6BYS3-F1
#
_cell.length_a   1.000
_cell.length_b   1.000
_cell.length_c   1.000
_cell.angle_alpha   90.00
_cell.angle_beta   90.00
_cell.angle_gamma   90.00
#
_symmetry.space_group_name_H-M   'P 1'
#
loop_
_entity.id
_entity.type
_entity.pdbx_description
1 polymer ?
#
loop_
_entity_poly.entity_id
_entity_poly.type
_entity_poly.pdbx_seq_one_letter_code
_entity_poly.pdbx_strand_id
1 'polypeptide(L)' 'MKQNKNILAIVIVVTVLAVTASLLIAIQSFFNLKEIDHLVNQAEDNHLEYELIITNDLTNDYDFKAK' A
#
# COMPACT_ATOMS: atom_id res chain seq x y z
N MET A 1 37.92 -4.49 -17.26
CA MET A 1 37.10 -3.26 -17.17
C MET A 1 35.65 -3.38 -17.68
N LYS A 2 35.32 -4.25 -18.66
CA LYS A 2 33.95 -4.35 -19.22
C LYS A 2 32.93 -5.04 -18.27
N GLN A 3 33.32 -6.09 -17.55
CA GLN A 3 32.44 -6.81 -16.61
C GLN A 3 31.91 -5.91 -15.47
N ASN A 4 32.77 -5.07 -14.89
CA ASN A 4 32.39 -4.21 -13.76
C ASN A 4 31.29 -3.20 -14.13
N LYS A 5 31.26 -2.76 -15.40
CA LYS A 5 30.21 -1.85 -15.91
C LYS A 5 28.86 -2.56 -16.02
N ASN A 6 28.86 -3.82 -16.43
CA ASN A 6 27.62 -4.61 -16.53
C ASN A 6 27.05 -4.93 -15.14
N ILE A 7 27.91 -5.27 -14.18
CA ILE A 7 27.49 -5.51 -12.78
C ILE A 7 26.90 -4.23 -12.18
N LEU A 8 27.58 -3.08 -12.36
CA LEU A 8 27.07 -1.80 -11.89
C LEU A 8 25.71 -1.45 -12.51
N ALA A 9 25.53 -1.68 -13.82
CA ALA A 9 24.25 -1.45 -14.48
C ALA A 9 23.13 -2.33 -13.90
N ILE A 10 23.41 -3.61 -13.65
CA ILE A 10 22.44 -4.53 -13.03
C ILE A 10 22.07 -4.05 -11.62
N VAL A 11 23.04 -3.65 -10.81
CA VAL A 11 22.79 -3.15 -9.44
C VAL A 11 21.90 -1.91 -9.48
N ILE A 12 22.13 -0.97 -10.40
CA ILE A 12 21.30 0.22 -10.56
C ILE A 12 19.87 -0.17 -10.91
N VAL A 13 19.67 -1.05 -11.91
CA VAL A 13 18.34 -1.49 -12.34
C VAL A 13 17.58 -2.17 -11.19
N VAL A 14 18.22 -3.10 -10.48
CA VAL A 14 17.60 -3.79 -9.33
C VAL A 14 17.24 -2.80 -8.22
N THR A 15 18.12 -1.84 -7.94
CA THR A 15 17.87 -0.81 -6.93
C THR A 15 16.67 0.07 -7.31
N VAL A 16 16.61 0.52 -8.57
CA VAL A 16 15.48 1.32 -9.07
C VAL A 16 14.18 0.53 -8.95
N LEU A 17 14.18 -0.75 -9.38
CA LEU A 17 12.99 -1.60 -9.28
C LEU A 17 12.53 -1.78 -7.82
N ALA A 18 13.45 -2.05 -6.90
CA ALA A 18 13.13 -2.20 -5.48
C ALA A 18 12.54 -0.91 -4.88
N VAL A 19 13.11 0.24 -5.21
CA VAL A 19 12.60 1.56 -4.77
C VAL A 19 11.20 1.80 -5.33
N THR A 20 10.98 1.54 -6.63
CA THR A 20 9.66 1.72 -7.25
C THR A 20 8.60 0.81 -6.65
N ALA A 21 8.92 -0.46 -6.39
CA ALA A 21 8.00 -1.40 -5.77
C ALA A 21 7.62 -0.96 -4.35
N SER A 22 8.61 -0.50 -3.57
CA SER A 22 8.40 0.01 -2.21
C SER A 22 7.51 1.26 -2.21
N LEU A 23 7.71 2.17 -3.16
CA LEU A 23 6.87 3.36 -3.34
C LEU A 23 5.43 2.98 -3.68
N LEU A 24 5.22 2.03 -4.59
CA LEU A 24 3.88 1.57 -4.96
C LEU A 24 3.13 0.98 -3.76
N ILE A 25 3.81 0.16 -2.96
CA ILE A 25 3.25 -0.40 -1.73
C ILE A 25 2.87 0.71 -0.74
N ALA A 26 3.76 1.68 -0.52
CA ALA A 26 3.49 2.78 0.39
C ALA A 26 2.33 3.66 -0.08
N ILE A 27 2.23 3.91 -1.40
CA ILE A 27 1.13 4.65 -2.00
C ILE A 27 -0.20 3.90 -1.81
N GLN A 28 -0.25 2.60 -2.13
CA GLN A 28 -1.45 1.78 -1.92
C GLN A 28 -1.88 1.81 -0.45
N SER A 29 -0.93 1.61 0.45
CA SER A 29 -1.13 1.65 1.90
C SER A 29 -1.72 2.97 2.38
N PHE A 30 -1.19 4.09 1.89
CA PHE A 30 -1.70 5.42 2.21
C PHE A 30 -3.14 5.63 1.73
N PHE A 31 -3.44 5.24 0.49
CA PHE A 31 -4.80 5.41 -0.05
C PHE A 31 -5.81 4.51 0.64
N ASN A 32 -5.46 3.26 0.90
CA ASN A 32 -6.34 2.33 1.62
C ASN A 32 -6.65 2.85 3.03
N LEU A 33 -5.65 3.34 3.77
CA LEU A 33 -5.89 3.95 5.10
C LEU A 33 -6.81 5.18 5.01
N LYS A 34 -6.61 6.04 4.00
CA LYS A 34 -7.49 7.20 3.81
C LYS A 34 -8.93 6.82 3.47
N GLU A 35 -9.12 5.75 2.73
CA GLU A 35 -10.44 5.24 2.40
C GLU A 35 -11.12 4.59 3.62
N ILE A 36 -10.38 3.78 4.38
CA ILE A 36 -10.85 3.22 5.67
C ILE A 36 -11.30 4.35 6.60
N ASP A 37 -10.45 5.37 6.82
CA ASP A 37 -10.79 6.52 7.65
C ASP A 37 -12.10 7.18 7.16
N HIS A 38 -12.25 7.33 5.85
CA HIS A 38 -13.45 7.92 5.27
C HIS A 38 -14.71 7.07 5.53
N LEU A 39 -14.63 5.76 5.30
CA LEU A 39 -15.74 4.82 5.48
C LEU A 39 -16.16 4.70 6.95
N VAL A 40 -15.18 4.63 7.86
CA VAL A 40 -15.43 4.60 9.31
C VAL A 40 -16.12 5.88 9.76
N ASN A 41 -15.57 7.05 9.40
CA ASN A 41 -16.19 8.34 9.77
C ASN A 41 -17.62 8.44 9.23
N GLN A 42 -17.87 8.00 7.99
CA GLN A 42 -19.22 7.98 7.43
C GLN A 42 -20.17 7.05 8.18
N ALA A 43 -19.71 5.84 8.57
CA ALA A 43 -20.54 4.92 9.34
C ALA A 43 -20.88 5.50 10.72
N GLU A 44 -19.88 6.09 11.39
CA GLU A 44 -20.05 6.75 12.69
C GLU A 44 -21.03 7.95 12.60
N ASP A 45 -20.87 8.83 11.61
CA ASP A 45 -21.75 9.99 11.39
C ASP A 45 -23.21 9.56 11.17
N ASN A 46 -23.41 8.43 10.49
CA ASN A 46 -24.73 7.85 10.22
C ASN A 46 -25.22 6.90 11.32
N HIS A 47 -24.48 6.74 12.42
CA HIS A 47 -24.79 5.83 13.53
C HIS A 47 -25.01 4.38 13.09
N LEU A 48 -24.27 3.94 12.07
CA LEU A 48 -24.31 2.58 11.54
C LEU A 48 -23.31 1.68 12.27
N GLU A 49 -23.68 0.41 12.47
CA GLU A 49 -22.71 -0.60 12.85
C GLU A 49 -21.86 -0.97 11.62
N TYR A 50 -20.57 -1.20 11.81
CA TYR A 50 -19.69 -1.64 10.74
C TYR A 50 -18.70 -2.71 11.21
N GLU A 51 -18.20 -3.48 10.25
CA GLU A 51 -17.11 -4.44 10.40
C GLU A 51 -15.99 -4.06 9.42
N LEU A 52 -14.77 -3.96 9.95
CA LEU A 52 -13.55 -3.70 9.20
C LEU A 52 -12.57 -4.85 9.44
N ILE A 53 -12.12 -5.50 8.38
CA ILE A 53 -11.14 -6.58 8.43
C ILE A 53 -9.94 -6.20 7.57
N ILE A 54 -8.76 -6.06 8.17
CA ILE A 54 -7.51 -5.89 7.41
C ILE A 54 -7.07 -7.26 6.89
N THR A 55 -6.96 -7.38 5.56
CA THR A 55 -6.58 -8.60 4.85
C THR A 55 -5.10 -8.64 4.48
N ASN A 56 -4.44 -7.47 4.41
CA ASN A 56 -3.00 -7.36 4.17
C ASN A 56 -2.41 -6.15 4.92
N ASP A 57 -1.56 -6.43 5.91
CA ASP A 57 -0.94 -5.39 6.75
C ASP A 57 0.05 -4.49 5.99
N LEU A 58 0.63 -4.97 4.90
CA LEU A 58 1.64 -4.21 4.15
C LEU A 58 1.01 -3.07 3.35
N THR A 59 -0.11 -3.36 2.69
CA THR A 59 -0.86 -2.40 1.87
C THR A 59 -2.11 -1.88 2.57
N ASN A 60 -2.35 -2.25 3.83
CA ASN A 60 -3.62 -2.03 4.53
C ASN A 60 -4.82 -2.43 3.66
N ASP A 61 -4.71 -3.52 2.90
CA ASP A 61 -5.85 -4.04 2.14
C ASP A 61 -6.94 -4.49 3.11
N TYR A 62 -8.20 -4.30 2.75
CA TYR A 62 -9.30 -4.41 3.72
C TYR A 62 -10.63 -4.84 3.09
N ASP A 63 -11.49 -5.44 3.91
CA ASP A 63 -12.91 -5.64 3.64
C ASP A 63 -13.71 -4.80 4.64
N PHE A 64 -14.66 -4.01 4.15
CA PHE A 64 -15.50 -3.13 4.94
C PHE A 64 -16.97 -3.43 4.68
N LYS A 65 -17.74 -3.63 5.75
CA LYS A 65 -19.19 -3.91 5.70
C LYS A 65 -19.93 -3.03 6.70
N ALA A 66 -20.80 -2.17 6.21
CA ALA A 66 -21.78 -1.45 7.03
C ALA A 66 -23.09 -2.25 7.13
N LYS A 67 -23.76 -2.18 8.29
CA LYS A 67 -25.04 -2.85 8.59
C LYS A 67 -26.19 -1.85 8.66
#